data_AF-A0A0J0YRN5-F1
#
_entry.id   AF-A0A0J0YRN5-F1
#
_cell.length_a   1.000
_cell.length_b   1.000
_cell.length_c   1.000
_cell.angle_alpha   90.00
_cell.angle_beta   90.00
_cell.angle_gamma   90.00
#
_symmetry.space_group_name_H-M   'P 1'
#
loop_
_entity.id
_entity.type
_entity.pdbx_description
1 polymer ?
#
loop_
_entity_poly.entity_id
_entity_poly.type
_entity_poly.pdbx_seq_one_letter_code
_entity_poly.pdbx_strand_id
1 'polypeptide(L)'
;MHYKKNNKLKKWLLFFLITISTNIYAQVYIINNQTLDPSDWDTSSTSLSDIDNNKFILLQYYNYAERKKIAETKQQNLNELSNEILNLNNSNIDLEIANIQEQLSTMKKESEEAIKFLSTYTLPELKQLNQLEQDNLQKIILLQEQINSFTHK
;
A
#
# COMPACT_ATOMS: atom_id res chain seq x y z
N MET A 1 -53.67 -8.17 -15.51
CA MET A 1 -53.02 -8.09 -14.18
C MET A 1 -51.55 -8.45 -14.36
N HIS A 2 -50.67 -7.46 -14.58
CA HIS A 2 -49.26 -7.66 -14.92
C HIS A 2 -48.39 -7.59 -13.65
N TYR A 3 -47.68 -8.66 -13.32
CA TYR A 3 -46.64 -8.64 -12.28
C TYR A 3 -45.35 -8.03 -12.84
N LYS A 4 -44.91 -6.92 -12.24
CA LYS A 4 -43.65 -6.23 -12.56
C LYS A 4 -42.56 -6.70 -11.61
N LYS A 5 -41.60 -7.45 -12.14
CA LYS A 5 -40.37 -7.90 -11.46
C LYS A 5 -39.45 -6.69 -11.30
N ASN A 6 -39.15 -6.28 -10.06
CA ASN A 6 -38.26 -5.13 -9.81
C ASN A 6 -37.01 -5.62 -9.06
N ASN A 7 -35.93 -5.80 -9.82
CA ASN A 7 -34.60 -6.08 -9.30
C ASN A 7 -33.99 -4.78 -8.74
N LYS A 8 -33.92 -4.63 -7.42
CA LYS A 8 -33.04 -3.66 -6.76
C LYS A 8 -32.21 -4.36 -5.69
N LEU A 9 -31.28 -5.17 -6.15
CA LEU A 9 -30.10 -5.60 -5.41
C LEU A 9 -28.96 -4.65 -5.79
N LYS A 10 -28.72 -3.61 -4.99
CA LYS A 10 -27.45 -2.86 -5.05
C LYS A 10 -26.99 -2.49 -3.65
N LYS A 11 -26.10 -3.34 -3.15
CA LYS A 11 -24.88 -3.06 -2.37
C LYS A 11 -25.02 -2.05 -1.22
N TRP A 12 -25.40 -2.56 -0.06
CA TRP A 12 -24.86 -2.08 1.21
C TRP A 12 -23.59 -2.88 1.50
N LEU A 13 -22.43 -2.23 1.52
CA LEU A 13 -21.20 -2.81 2.05
C LEU A 13 -20.68 -1.84 3.10
N LEU A 14 -21.10 -2.11 4.34
CA LEU A 14 -20.81 -1.36 5.55
C LEU A 14 -19.73 -2.12 6.33
N PHE A 15 -18.77 -1.37 6.86
CA PHE A 15 -17.79 -1.69 7.91
C PHE A 15 -16.77 -2.80 7.64
N PHE A 16 -15.51 -2.41 7.53
CA PHE A 16 -14.41 -3.26 7.99
C PHE A 16 -13.88 -2.71 9.32
N LEU A 17 -13.96 -3.55 10.34
CA LEU A 17 -13.52 -3.30 11.72
C LEU A 17 -12.02 -3.02 11.78
N ILE A 18 -11.67 -1.97 12.53
CA ILE A 18 -10.31 -1.69 12.97
C ILE A 18 -9.90 -2.80 13.96
N THR A 19 -9.02 -3.71 13.54
CA THR A 19 -8.38 -4.66 14.44
C THR A 19 -7.16 -3.98 15.07
N ILE A 20 -7.26 -3.60 16.34
CA ILE A 20 -6.09 -3.16 17.13
C ILE A 20 -5.33 -4.44 17.51
N SER A 21 -4.22 -4.72 16.82
CA SER A 21 -3.28 -5.76 17.24
C SER A 21 -2.30 -5.17 18.26
N THR A 22 -2.37 -5.65 19.49
CA THR A 22 -1.35 -5.40 20.52
C THR A 22 -0.09 -6.19 20.15
N ASN A 23 0.92 -5.53 19.60
CA ASN A 23 2.22 -6.15 19.34
C ASN A 23 2.95 -6.36 20.67
N ILE A 24 3.00 -7.60 21.14
CA ILE A 24 3.90 -8.02 22.22
C ILE A 24 5.29 -8.12 21.60
N TYR A 25 6.18 -7.17 21.95
CA TYR A 25 7.57 -7.18 21.51
C TYR A 25 8.33 -8.31 22.19
N ALA A 26 8.68 -9.37 21.45
CA ALA A 26 9.72 -10.29 21.88
C ALA A 26 11.08 -9.71 21.47
N GLN A 27 11.86 -9.21 22.43
CA GLN A 27 13.26 -8.88 22.22
C GLN A 27 14.07 -10.17 22.25
N VAL A 28 14.62 -10.59 21.11
CA VAL A 28 15.62 -11.66 21.05
C VAL A 28 17.00 -10.99 21.03
N TYR A 29 17.70 -11.06 22.17
CA TYR A 29 19.12 -10.71 22.24
C TYR A 29 19.94 -11.89 21.73
N ILE A 30 20.64 -11.70 20.61
CA ILE A 30 21.72 -12.61 20.20
C ILE A 30 23.03 -12.01 20.73
N ILE A 31 23.52 -12.52 21.86
CA ILE A 31 24.91 -12.28 22.29
C ILE A 31 25.72 -13.44 21.71
N ASN A 32 26.56 -13.16 20.70
CA ASN A 32 27.55 -14.13 20.23
C ASN A 32 28.87 -13.85 20.98
N ASN A 33 29.19 -14.68 21.97
CA ASN A 33 30.37 -14.55 22.83
C ASN A 33 31.60 -15.29 22.28
N GLN A 34 31.69 -15.57 20.99
CA GLN A 34 32.83 -16.28 20.44
C GLN A 34 33.93 -15.29 20.05
N THR A 35 35.03 -15.30 20.81
CA THR A 35 36.32 -14.74 20.36
C THR A 35 36.77 -15.53 19.14
N LEU A 36 36.54 -14.97 17.96
CA LEU A 36 36.90 -15.55 16.68
C LEU A 36 38.42 -15.43 16.47
N ASP A 37 39.09 -16.57 16.28
CA ASP A 37 40.45 -16.64 15.79
C ASP A 37 40.44 -16.31 14.28
N PRO A 38 41.26 -15.36 13.77
CA PRO A 38 41.28 -14.98 12.37
C PRO A 38 41.56 -16.13 11.37
N SER A 39 42.02 -17.29 11.83
CA SER A 39 42.24 -18.47 10.99
C SER A 39 40.97 -19.28 10.64
N ASP A 40 39.86 -19.04 11.32
CA ASP A 40 38.60 -19.78 11.09
C ASP A 40 37.71 -19.16 10.00
N TRP A 41 38.19 -18.12 9.29
CA TRP A 41 37.52 -17.61 8.10
C TRP A 41 37.76 -18.52 6.89
N ASP A 42 37.15 -19.70 6.94
CA ASP A 42 36.79 -20.40 5.71
C ASP A 42 35.66 -19.60 5.02
N THR A 43 36.02 -18.89 3.97
CA THR A 43 35.07 -18.14 3.12
C THR A 43 34.27 -19.03 2.17
N SER A 44 34.34 -20.37 2.29
CA SER A 44 33.70 -21.30 1.35
C SER A 44 32.47 -22.00 1.94
N SER A 45 31.37 -21.25 2.12
CA SER A 45 29.98 -21.70 1.87
C SER A 45 28.97 -20.83 2.63
N THR A 46 28.77 -19.59 2.20
CA THR A 46 27.42 -19.02 2.39
C THR A 46 26.51 -19.79 1.45
N SER A 47 25.84 -20.83 1.94
CA SER A 47 24.92 -21.62 1.12
C SER A 47 23.86 -20.69 0.54
N LEU A 48 23.53 -20.83 -0.74
CA LEU A 48 22.47 -20.04 -1.39
C LEU A 48 21.13 -20.17 -0.62
N SER A 49 20.91 -21.32 0.04
CA SER A 49 19.76 -21.52 0.94
C SER A 49 19.71 -20.54 2.10
N ASP A 50 20.86 -20.14 2.63
CA ASP A 50 20.95 -19.25 3.81
C ASP A 50 20.69 -17.80 3.41
N ILE A 51 21.09 -17.42 2.19
CA ILE A 51 20.79 -16.12 1.59
C ILE A 51 19.28 -15.98 1.35
N ASP A 52 18.64 -17.00 0.78
CA ASP A 52 17.20 -16.99 0.50
C ASP A 52 16.35 -17.03 1.78
N ASN A 53 16.77 -17.81 2.79
CA ASN A 53 16.11 -17.85 4.10
C ASN A 53 16.20 -16.50 4.82
N ASN A 54 17.38 -15.87 4.85
CA ASN A 54 17.57 -14.55 5.45
C ASN A 54 16.73 -13.48 4.74
N LYS A 55 16.68 -13.54 3.40
CA LYS A 55 15.82 -12.66 2.60
C LYS A 55 14.34 -12.86 2.92
N PHE A 56 13.86 -14.11 2.99
CA PHE A 56 12.48 -14.42 3.35
C PHE A 56 12.11 -13.86 4.74
N ILE A 57 12.98 -14.08 5.74
CA ILE A 57 12.78 -13.57 7.10
C ILE A 57 12.71 -12.03 7.10
N LEU A 58 13.60 -11.35 6.38
CA LEU A 58 13.57 -9.90 6.27
C LEU A 58 12.27 -9.39 5.61
N LEU A 59 11.81 -10.05 4.54
CA LEU A 59 10.55 -9.68 3.88
C LEU A 59 9.34 -9.86 4.80
N GLN A 60 9.33 -10.91 5.63
CA GLN A 60 8.30 -11.10 6.65
C GLN A 60 8.39 -10.03 7.74
N TYR A 61 9.59 -9.78 8.27
CA TYR A 61 9.82 -8.78 9.31
C TYR A 61 9.34 -7.37 8.90
N TYR A 62 9.50 -7.01 7.62
CA TYR A 62 9.02 -5.73 7.08
C TYR A 62 7.58 -5.74 6.56
N ASN A 63 6.82 -6.83 6.76
CA ASN A 63 5.45 -7.02 6.27
C ASN A 63 5.30 -6.78 4.75
N TYR A 64 6.28 -7.23 3.96
CA TYR A 64 6.33 -6.93 2.52
C TYR A 64 5.06 -7.34 1.78
N ALA A 65 4.54 -8.54 2.02
CA ALA A 65 3.37 -9.07 1.31
C ALA A 65 2.11 -8.21 1.55
N GLU A 66 1.91 -7.75 2.78
CA GLU A 66 0.78 -6.88 3.14
C GLU A 66 0.93 -5.50 2.51
N ARG A 67 2.12 -4.89 2.62
CA ARG A 67 2.38 -3.57 2.04
C ARG A 67 2.25 -3.58 0.52
N LYS A 68 2.73 -4.63 -0.14
CA LYS A 68 2.57 -4.83 -1.57
C LYS A 68 1.10 -4.89 -1.96
N LYS A 69 0.30 -5.68 -1.24
CA LYS A 69 -1.15 -5.77 -1.48
C LYS A 69 -1.83 -4.41 -1.32
N ILE A 70 -1.48 -3.64 -0.28
CA ILE A 70 -2.00 -2.29 -0.05
C ILE A 70 -1.68 -1.37 -1.23
N ALA A 71 -0.41 -1.35 -1.68
CA ALA A 71 0.01 -0.53 -2.81
C ALA A 71 -0.68 -0.92 -4.13
N GLU A 72 -0.90 -2.22 -4.37
CA GLU A 72 -1.63 -2.73 -5.55
C GLU A 72 -3.11 -2.38 -5.49
N THR A 73 -3.77 -2.54 -4.33
CA THR A 73 -5.16 -2.11 -4.14
C THR A 73 -5.31 -0.60 -4.34
N LYS A 74 -4.36 0.19 -3.83
CA LYS A 74 -4.35 1.64 -4.06
C LYS A 74 -4.27 1.96 -5.55
N GLN A 75 -3.41 1.27 -6.30
CA GLN A 75 -3.32 1.45 -7.76
C GLN A 75 -4.64 1.14 -8.47
N GLN A 76 -5.34 0.08 -8.05
CA GLN A 76 -6.68 -0.27 -8.56
C GLN A 76 -7.70 0.83 -8.25
N ASN A 77 -7.78 1.29 -7.00
CA ASN A 77 -8.66 2.38 -6.60
C ASN A 77 -8.39 3.66 -7.41
N LEU A 78 -7.12 3.97 -7.69
CA LEU A 78 -6.76 5.13 -8.52
C LEU A 78 -7.20 4.96 -9.99
N ASN A 79 -7.27 3.75 -10.52
CA ASN A 79 -7.88 3.51 -11.83
C ASN A 79 -9.40 3.73 -11.80
N GLU A 80 -10.06 3.26 -10.74
CA GLU A 80 -11.50 3.44 -10.55
C GLU A 80 -11.86 4.92 -10.41
N LEU A 81 -11.17 5.66 -9.54
CA LEU A 81 -11.36 7.09 -9.37
C LEU A 81 -11.09 7.87 -10.66
N SER A 82 -10.08 7.48 -11.45
CA SER A 82 -9.84 8.10 -12.75
C SER A 82 -11.06 7.98 -13.67
N ASN A 83 -11.71 6.81 -13.71
CA ASN A 83 -12.94 6.60 -14.46
C ASN A 83 -14.12 7.38 -13.87
N GLU A 84 -14.23 7.46 -12.54
CA GLU A 84 -15.28 8.25 -11.89
C GLU A 84 -15.17 9.73 -12.25
N ILE A 85 -13.96 10.29 -12.18
CA ILE A 85 -13.68 11.69 -12.55
C ILE A 85 -14.06 11.97 -14.01
N LEU A 86 -13.79 11.03 -14.93
CA LEU A 86 -14.19 11.17 -16.35
C LEU A 86 -15.71 11.16 -16.57
N ASN A 87 -16.47 10.53 -15.67
CA ASN A 87 -17.92 10.35 -15.81
C ASN A 87 -18.75 11.34 -14.98
N LEU A 88 -18.10 12.26 -14.24
CA LEU A 88 -18.76 13.30 -13.46
C LEU A 88 -19.76 14.08 -14.34
N ASN A 89 -21.03 14.08 -13.94
CA ASN A 89 -22.10 14.79 -14.64
C ASN A 89 -23.12 15.39 -13.67
N ASN A 90 -23.93 16.32 -14.19
CA ASN A 90 -24.56 17.45 -13.49
C ASN A 90 -25.59 17.15 -12.36
N SER A 91 -25.74 15.93 -11.88
CA SER A 91 -26.58 15.63 -10.71
C SER A 91 -25.70 15.26 -9.51
N ASN A 92 -25.59 16.16 -8.54
CA ASN A 92 -24.85 15.99 -7.29
C ASN A 92 -23.31 15.94 -7.40
N ILE A 93 -22.77 16.69 -8.37
CA ILE A 93 -21.33 16.73 -8.68
C ILE A 93 -20.49 17.19 -7.48
N ASP A 94 -20.99 18.08 -6.63
CA ASP A 94 -20.23 18.62 -5.49
C ASP A 94 -19.96 17.56 -4.41
N LEU A 95 -20.94 16.70 -4.11
CA LEU A 95 -20.75 15.62 -3.13
C LEU A 95 -19.78 14.57 -3.67
N GLU A 96 -19.88 14.24 -4.96
CA GLU A 96 -18.97 13.29 -5.61
C GLU A 96 -17.54 13.84 -5.65
N ILE A 97 -17.36 15.12 -6.01
CA ILE A 97 -16.08 15.82 -5.96
C ILE A 97 -15.48 15.77 -4.56
N ALA A 98 -16.26 16.12 -3.53
CA ALA A 98 -15.78 16.13 -2.15
C ALA A 98 -15.32 14.73 -1.69
N ASN A 99 -16.11 13.70 -2.02
CA ASN A 99 -15.76 12.31 -1.71
C ASN A 99 -14.49 11.84 -2.45
N ILE A 100 -14.33 12.20 -3.72
CA ILE A 100 -13.11 11.90 -4.50
C ILE A 100 -11.90 12.60 -3.87
N GLN A 101 -12.03 13.88 -3.50
CA GLN A 101 -10.97 14.64 -2.86
C GLN A 101 -10.54 14.06 -1.51
N GLU A 102 -11.49 13.59 -0.69
CA GLU A 102 -11.21 12.93 0.59
C GLU A 102 -10.45 11.61 0.40
N GLN A 103 -10.90 10.78 -0.54
CA GLN A 103 -10.22 9.52 -0.88
C GLN A 103 -8.79 9.76 -1.38
N LEU A 104 -8.60 10.72 -2.30
CA LEU A 104 -7.27 11.07 -2.81
C LEU A 104 -6.37 11.61 -1.71
N SER A 105 -6.90 12.43 -0.79
CA SER A 105 -6.12 12.97 0.34
C SER A 105 -5.69 11.88 1.31
N THR A 106 -6.57 10.93 1.60
CA THR A 106 -6.25 9.77 2.44
C THR A 106 -5.15 8.92 1.81
N MET A 107 -5.32 8.53 0.54
CA MET A 107 -4.32 7.73 -0.17
C MET A 107 -2.99 8.47 -0.35
N LYS A 108 -3.01 9.81 -0.46
CA LYS A 108 -1.80 10.63 -0.53
C LYS A 108 -0.97 10.46 0.75
N LYS A 109 -1.60 10.67 1.90
CA LYS A 109 -0.95 10.54 3.21
C LYS A 109 -0.38 9.13 3.41
N GLU A 110 -1.16 8.10 3.08
CA GLU A 110 -0.70 6.71 3.17
C GLU A 110 0.51 6.43 2.26
N SER A 111 0.54 6.99 1.04
CA SER A 111 1.65 6.83 0.11
C SER A 111 2.90 7.56 0.59
N GLU A 112 2.77 8.77 1.11
CA GLU A 112 3.89 9.54 1.68
C GLU A 112 4.50 8.82 2.90
N GLU A 113 3.67 8.29 3.80
CA GLU A 113 4.13 7.50 4.95
C GLU A 113 4.82 6.20 4.50
N ALA A 114 4.27 5.50 3.51
CA ALA A 114 4.87 4.30 2.94
C ALA A 114 6.22 4.60 2.29
N ILE A 115 6.32 5.64 1.45
CA ILE A 115 7.58 6.07 0.81
C ILE A 115 8.63 6.40 1.87
N LYS A 116 8.26 7.16 2.91
CA LYS A 116 9.18 7.50 4.00
C LYS A 116 9.74 6.24 4.66
N PHE A 117 8.89 5.28 4.98
CA PHE A 117 9.32 4.00 5.54
C PHE A 117 10.23 3.23 4.56
N LEU A 118 9.78 3.02 3.32
CA LEU A 118 10.44 2.18 2.33
C LEU A 118 11.79 2.75 1.87
N SER A 119 11.94 4.08 1.85
CA SER A 119 13.17 4.77 1.46
C SER A 119 14.37 4.46 2.37
N THR A 120 14.14 3.94 3.57
CA THR A 120 15.19 3.60 4.53
C THR A 120 15.85 2.24 4.26
N TYR A 121 15.27 1.43 3.37
CA TYR A 121 15.71 0.06 3.12
C TYR A 121 16.39 -0.11 1.76
N THR A 122 17.36 -1.03 1.70
CA THR A 122 18.15 -1.31 0.49
C THR A 122 17.72 -2.57 -0.26
N LEU A 123 16.86 -3.39 0.36
CA LEU A 123 16.39 -4.66 -0.20
C LEU A 123 15.65 -4.43 -1.54
N PRO A 124 15.97 -5.17 -2.62
CA PRO A 124 15.41 -4.93 -3.95
C PRO A 124 13.88 -4.92 -4.00
N GLU A 125 13.23 -5.84 -3.29
CA GLU A 125 11.76 -5.92 -3.20
C GLU A 125 11.16 -4.65 -2.58
N LEU A 126 11.79 -4.13 -1.52
CA LEU A 126 11.34 -2.90 -0.87
C LEU A 126 11.59 -1.68 -1.73
N LYS A 127 12.66 -1.67 -2.55
CA LYS A 127 12.88 -0.62 -3.56
C LYS A 127 11.81 -0.64 -4.64
N GLN A 128 11.43 -1.81 -5.14
CA GLN A 128 10.34 -1.95 -6.11
C GLN A 128 9.02 -1.45 -5.53
N LEU A 129 8.74 -1.80 -4.27
CA LEU A 129 7.55 -1.32 -3.59
C LEU A 129 7.59 0.20 -3.34
N ASN A 130 8.76 0.76 -3.02
CA ASN A 130 8.93 2.22 -2.92
C ASN A 130 8.62 2.91 -4.25
N GLN A 131 9.10 2.35 -5.36
CA GLN A 131 8.79 2.89 -6.68
C GLN A 131 7.29 2.85 -6.98
N LEU A 132 6.62 1.74 -6.68
CA LEU A 132 5.17 1.63 -6.85
C LEU A 132 4.41 2.70 -6.03
N GLU A 133 4.83 2.97 -4.79
CA GLU A 133 4.20 4.01 -3.98
C GLU A 133 4.49 5.43 -4.50
N GLN A 134 5.67 5.67 -5.08
CA GLN A 134 5.96 6.93 -5.78
C GLN A 134 5.09 7.11 -7.02
N ASP A 135 4.89 6.05 -7.80
CA ASP A 135 4.03 6.07 -8.99
C ASP A 135 2.56 6.32 -8.59
N ASN A 136 2.10 5.68 -7.52
CA ASN A 136 0.78 5.93 -6.93
C ASN A 136 0.64 7.40 -6.48
N LEU A 137 1.64 7.95 -5.79
CA LEU A 137 1.65 9.35 -5.35
C LEU A 137 1.56 10.33 -6.51
N GLN A 138 2.33 10.10 -7.59
CA GLN A 138 2.27 10.92 -8.79
C GLN A 138 0.87 10.88 -9.41
N LYS A 139 0.28 9.69 -9.53
CA LYS A 139 -1.07 9.54 -10.07
C LYS A 139 -2.12 10.23 -9.18
N ILE A 140 -2.00 10.16 -7.85
CA ILE A 140 -2.86 10.87 -6.92
C ILE A 140 -2.82 12.38 -7.19
N ILE A 141 -1.62 12.95 -7.35
CA ILE A 141 -1.44 14.38 -7.64
C ILE A 141 -2.14 14.76 -8.95
N LEU A 142 -1.96 13.98 -10.01
CA LEU A 142 -2.62 14.22 -11.30
C LEU A 142 -4.16 14.18 -11.18
N LEU A 143 -4.71 13.21 -10.45
CA LEU A 143 -6.15 13.12 -10.22
C LEU A 143 -6.67 14.26 -9.34
N GLN A 144 -5.87 14.73 -8.36
CA GLN A 144 -6.20 15.91 -7.55
C GLN A 144 -6.25 17.19 -8.40
N GLU A 145 -5.29 17.37 -9.31
CA GLU A 145 -5.31 18.48 -10.26
C GLU A 145 -6.54 18.41 -11.18
N GLN A 146 -6.85 17.22 -11.69
CA GLN A 146 -8.01 17.00 -12.55
C GLN A 146 -9.33 17.31 -11.82
N ILE A 147 -9.53 16.82 -10.61
CA ILE A 147 -10.77 17.04 -9.85
C ILE A 147 -10.94 18.51 -9.44
N ASN A 148 -9.85 19.20 -9.08
CA ASN A 148 -9.89 20.63 -8.74
C ASN A 148 -10.27 21.51 -9.95
N SER A 149 -10.07 21.03 -11.19
CA SER A 149 -10.53 21.74 -12.38
C SER A 149 -12.06 21.79 -12.50
N PHE A 150 -12.79 20.90 -11.82
CA PHE A 150 -14.25 20.92 -11.78
C PHE A 150 -14.80 21.91 -10.73
N THR A 151 -14.06 22.19 -9.66
CA THR A 151 -14.49 23.16 -8.62
C THR A 151 -14.27 24.62 -9.01
N HIS A 152 -13.46 24.88 -10.04
CA HIS A 152 -13.15 26.23 -10.53
C HIS A 152 -13.89 26.60 -11.83
N LYS A 153 -14.86 25.78 -12.27
CA LYS A 153 -15.75 26.08 -13.40
C LYS A 153 -17.10 26.60 -12.90
#